data_AF-A0A3D0W6D2-F1
#
_entry.id   AF-A0A3D0W6D2-F1
#
_cell.length_a   1.000
_cell.length_b   1.000
_cell.length_c   1.000
_cell.angle_alpha   90.00
_cell.angle_beta   90.00
_cell.angle_gamma   90.00
#
_symmetry.space_group_name_H-M   'P 1'
#
loop_
_entity.id
_entity.type
_entity.pdbx_description
1 polymer ?
#
loop_
_entity_poly.entity_id
_entity_poly.type
_entity_poly.pdbx_seq_one_letter_code
_entity_poly.pdbx_strand_id
1 'polypeptide(L)' 'MEIKVLGSGCANCKKLLENVEVACKELSLNANIIYVT' A
#
# COMPACT_ATOMS: atom_id res chain seq x y z
N MET A 1 1.68 12.11 3.59
CA MET A 1 0.32 11.57 3.35
C MET A 1 0.19 10.23 4.05
N GLU A 2 -1.00 9.81 4.49
CA GLU A 2 -1.23 8.48 5.07
C GLU A 2 -2.11 7.67 4.11
N ILE A 3 -1.62 6.52 3.65
CA ILE A 3 -2.34 5.64 2.71
C ILE A 3 -2.64 4.34 3.45
N LYS A 4 -3.92 4.07 3.67
CA LYS A 4 -4.36 2.84 4.33
C LYS A 4 -4.83 1.84 3.30
N VAL A 5 -4.14 0.71 3.21
CA VAL A 5 -4.54 -0.41 2.37
C VAL A 5 -5.39 -1.34 3.23
N LEU A 6 -6.70 -1.35 2.99
CA LEU A 6 -7.65 -2.19 3.71
C LEU A 6 -7.78 -3.54 3.02
N GLY A 7 -7.58 -4.64 3.75
CA GLY A 7 -7.78 -5.96 3.19
C GLY A 7 -7.73 -7.07 4.22
N SER A 8 -8.53 -8.12 4.01
CA SER A 8 -8.65 -9.28 4.90
C SER A 8 -7.44 -10.23 4.94
N GLY A 9 -6.28 -9.80 4.42
CA GLY A 9 -5.02 -10.56 4.43
C GLY A 9 -4.87 -11.56 3.27
N CYS A 10 -5.75 -11.47 2.28
CA CYS A 10 -5.75 -12.31 1.09
C CYS A 10 -4.49 -12.11 0.21
N ALA A 11 -4.15 -13.08 -0.64
CA ALA A 11 -2.97 -12.97 -1.52
C ALA A 11 -3.01 -11.74 -2.45
N ASN A 12 -4.19 -11.37 -2.93
CA ASN A 12 -4.40 -10.17 -3.75
C ASN A 12 -4.21 -8.88 -2.94
N CYS A 13 -4.57 -8.91 -1.65
CA CYS A 13 -4.46 -7.79 -0.73
C CYS A 13 -2.98 -7.45 -0.46
N LYS A 14 -2.12 -8.46 -0.34
CA LYS A 14 -0.66 -8.30 -0.22
C LYS A 14 -0.04 -7.75 -1.50
N LYS A 15 -0.42 -8.28 -2.67
CA LYS A 15 0.01 -7.73 -3.97
C LYS A 15 -0.39 -6.27 -4.15
N LEU A 16 -1.57 -5.89 -3.68
CA LEU A 16 -2.02 -4.50 -3.74
C LEU A 16 -1.14 -3.59 -2.88
N LEU A 17 -0.75 -4.03 -1.68
CA LEU A 17 0.19 -3.28 -0.83
C LEU A 17 1.53 -3.05 -1.55
N GLU A 18 2.12 -4.10 -2.12
CA GLU A 18 3.37 -4.01 -2.87
C GLU A 18 3.26 -3.04 -4.06
N ASN A 19 2.17 -3.12 -4.82
CA ASN A 19 1.94 -2.22 -5.95
C ASN A 19 1.80 -0.75 -5.51
N VAL A 20 1.16 -0.50 -4.36
CA VAL A 20 0.99 0.83 -3.80
C VAL A 20 2.34 1.40 -3.31
N GLU A 21 3.19 0.58 -2.70
CA GLU A 21 4.54 0.97 -2.30
C GLU A 21 5.40 1.35 -3.52
N VAL A 22 5.36 0.53 -4.58
CA VAL A 22 6.05 0.82 -5.84
C VAL A 22 5.55 2.13 -6.45
N ALA A 23 4.23 2.30 -6.56
CA ALA A 23 3.65 3.52 -7.10
C ALA A 23 4.02 4.77 -6.29
N CYS A 24 4.02 4.69 -4.95
CA CYS A 24 4.46 5.80 -4.10
C CYS A 24 5.92 6.16 -4.34
N LYS A 25 6.78 5.16 -4.52
CA LYS A 25 8.21 5.36 -4.81
C LYS A 25 8.41 5.99 -6.18
N GLU A 26 7.72 5.53 -7.21
CA GLU A 26 7.79 6.09 -8.57
C GLU A 26 7.31 7.54 -8.62
N LEU A 27 6.22 7.84 -7.89
CA LEU A 27 5.67 9.20 -7.80
C LEU A 27 6.47 10.11 -6.86
N SER A 28 7.55 9.62 -6.24
CA SER A 28 8.35 10.34 -5.23
C SER A 28 7.48 10.94 -4.11
N LEU A 29 6.41 10.23 -3.74
CA LEU A 29 5.49 10.64 -2.71
C LEU A 29 5.98 10.16 -1.34
N ASN A 30 6.18 11.09 -0.41
CA ASN A 30 6.35 10.76 1.00
C ASN A 30 4.99 10.39 1.61
N ALA A 31 4.59 9.13 1.44
CA ALA A 31 3.39 8.54 2.01
C ALA A 31 3.74 7.45 3.03
N ASN A 32 3.07 7.48 4.18
CA ASN A 32 3.10 6.42 5.18
C ASN A 32 2.05 5.37 4.79
N ILE A 33 2.50 4.24 4.24
CA ILE A 33 1.62 3.15 3.81
C ILE A 33 1.38 2.21 4.99
N ILE A 34 0.12 2.09 5.42
CA ILE A 34 -0.29 1.22 6.53
C ILE A 34 -1.26 0.18 6.00
N TYR A 35 -0.92 -1.09 6.16
CA TYR A 35 -1.84 -2.17 5.87
C TYR A 35 -2.76 -2.39 7.08
N VAL A 36 -4.06 -2.21 6.87
CA VAL A 36 -5.08 -2.38 7.90
C VAL A 36 -5.87 -3.64 7.58
N THR A 37 -5.85 -4.58 8.53
CA THR A 37 -6.42 -5.93 8.38
C THR A 37 -7.81 -6.00 8.98
#